data_AF-A0A7J9GQW9-F1
#
_entry.id   AF-A0A7J9GQW9-F1
#
_cell.length_a   1.000
_cell.length_b   1.000
_cell.length_c   1.000
_cell.angle_alpha   90.00
_cell.angle_beta   90.00
_cell.angle_gamma   90.00
#
_symmetry.space_group_name_H-M   'P 1'
#
loop_
_entity.id
_entity.type
_entity.pdbx_description
1 polymer ?
#
loop_
_entity_poly.entity_id
_entity_poly.type
_entity_poly.pdbx_seq_one_letter_code
_entity_poly.pdbx_strand_id
1 'polypeptide(L)'
;NGVAAIHSEIVKDEVFNDFFQLWPEKFQNKTNGVTPRRWIRFCNPELSKIITSWTGSEDWVLNTEKLSELRKFADNEDLQIQWRAAKRSNKLKVASLIKERTGYIVSPDSMFDIQVKRIHEYKRQLLNILGIVYRYKKMKEMSASERKKKFVPRVCIFGGKAFATYVQAKRIVKFITDVGATVNHDPDIGDLLKVIFVPDYNVSVAELLIPASELSQHI
;
A
#
# COMPACT_ATOMS: atom_id res chain seq x y z
N ASN A 1 25.68 -11.15 2.81
CA ASN A 1 25.36 -9.95 2.01
C ASN A 1 24.20 -9.18 2.66
N GLY A 2 24.09 -7.88 2.44
CA GLY A 2 22.87 -7.12 2.77
C GLY A 2 21.83 -7.17 1.63
N VAL A 3 20.67 -6.57 1.90
CA VAL A 3 19.46 -6.65 1.05
C VAL A 3 19.02 -5.32 0.41
N ALA A 4 19.79 -4.25 0.69
CA ALA A 4 19.72 -2.93 0.07
C ALA A 4 21.08 -2.26 0.27
N ALA A 5 21.43 -1.25 -0.54
CA ALA A 5 22.72 -0.57 -0.44
C ALA A 5 22.98 -0.02 0.97
N ILE A 6 22.07 0.82 1.49
CA ILE A 6 22.19 1.40 2.84
C ILE A 6 22.27 0.32 3.92
N HIS A 7 21.40 -0.69 3.85
CA HIS A 7 21.45 -1.82 4.78
C HIS A 7 22.79 -2.56 4.73
N SER A 8 23.38 -2.71 3.54
CA SER A 8 24.67 -3.39 3.39
C SER A 8 25.82 -2.59 3.99
N GLU A 9 25.77 -1.25 3.93
CA GLU A 9 26.75 -0.41 4.62
C GLU A 9 26.59 -0.51 6.14
N ILE A 10 25.37 -0.44 6.68
CA ILE A 10 25.13 -0.66 8.13
C ILE A 10 25.65 -2.03 8.59
N VAL A 11 25.47 -3.07 7.78
CA VAL A 11 26.00 -4.41 8.08
C VAL A 11 27.52 -4.42 8.21
N LYS A 12 28.23 -3.64 7.39
CA LYS A 12 29.70 -3.52 7.46
C LYS A 12 30.13 -2.61 8.60
N ASP A 13 29.49 -1.46 8.75
CA ASP A 13 29.98 -0.38 9.61
C ASP A 13 29.57 -0.56 11.06
N GLU A 14 28.37 -1.08 11.31
CA GLU A 14 27.77 -1.12 12.66
C GLU A 14 27.59 -2.54 13.19
N VAL A 15 27.15 -3.49 12.35
CA VAL A 15 26.73 -4.82 12.83
C VAL A 15 27.91 -5.78 12.97
N PHE A 16 28.82 -5.79 11.99
CA PHE A 16 29.91 -6.76 11.89
C PHE A 16 31.24 -6.10 11.50
N ASN A 17 31.53 -4.93 12.08
CA ASN A 17 32.72 -4.15 11.74
C ASN A 17 34.01 -4.97 11.88
N ASP A 18 34.19 -5.67 13.00
CA ASP A 18 35.38 -6.50 13.23
C ASP A 18 35.56 -7.57 12.15
N PHE A 19 34.46 -8.21 11.72
CA PHE A 19 34.51 -9.20 10.66
C PHE A 19 34.74 -8.59 9.28
N PHE A 20 34.25 -7.37 9.04
CA PHE A 20 34.52 -6.65 7.81
C PHE A 20 36.00 -6.27 7.70
N GLN A 21 36.64 -5.89 8.81
CA GLN A 21 38.08 -5.66 8.85
C GLN A 21 38.89 -6.93 8.58
N LEU A 22 38.45 -8.09 9.09
CA LEU A 22 39.13 -9.38 8.90
C LEU A 22 38.94 -9.97 7.50
N TRP A 23 37.73 -9.88 6.94
CA TRP A 23 37.34 -10.52 5.67
C TRP A 23 36.49 -9.59 4.81
N PRO A 24 37.03 -8.45 4.33
CA PRO A 24 36.26 -7.45 3.59
C PRO A 24 35.58 -8.01 2.34
N GLU A 25 36.20 -8.98 1.67
CA GLU A 25 35.72 -9.63 0.45
C GLU A 25 34.43 -10.46 0.66
N LYS A 26 34.13 -10.86 1.91
CA LYS A 26 32.87 -11.58 2.22
C LYS A 26 31.65 -10.68 2.23
N PHE A 27 31.83 -9.36 2.34
CA PHE A 27 30.74 -8.41 2.46
C PHE A 27 30.26 -7.94 1.09
N GLN A 28 28.99 -8.24 0.78
CA GLN A 28 28.38 -7.93 -0.51
C GLN A 28 27.00 -7.29 -0.33
N ASN A 29 26.49 -6.68 -1.39
CA ASN A 29 25.09 -6.27 -1.52
C ASN A 29 24.37 -7.10 -2.60
N LYS A 30 23.12 -7.47 -2.32
CA LYS A 30 22.17 -8.02 -3.30
C LYS A 30 20.80 -7.42 -2.99
N THR A 31 20.46 -6.33 -3.67
CA THR A 31 19.20 -5.61 -3.46
C THR A 31 18.02 -6.54 -3.73
N ASN A 32 17.05 -6.57 -2.81
CA ASN A 32 15.86 -7.39 -2.97
C ASN A 32 15.09 -7.04 -4.24
N GLY A 33 14.46 -8.06 -4.84
CA GLY A 33 13.55 -7.92 -5.97
C GLY A 33 12.27 -8.70 -5.75
N VAL A 34 11.27 -8.44 -6.59
CA VAL A 34 10.00 -9.19 -6.62
C VAL A 34 9.72 -9.64 -8.05
N THR A 35 9.05 -10.79 -8.20
CA THR A 35 8.73 -11.31 -9.53
C THR A 35 7.58 -10.53 -10.19
N PRO A 36 7.77 -9.86 -11.34
CA PRO A 36 6.70 -9.15 -12.06
C PRO A 36 5.67 -10.10 -12.67
N ARG A 37 5.96 -11.41 -12.78
CA ARG A 37 4.97 -12.40 -13.18
C ARG A 37 3.79 -12.43 -12.21
N ARG A 38 4.06 -12.63 -10.92
CA ARG A 38 3.00 -12.62 -9.90
C ARG A 38 2.49 -11.21 -9.66
N TRP A 39 3.40 -10.25 -9.44
CA TRP A 39 3.08 -8.93 -8.90
C TRP A 39 2.71 -7.86 -9.94
N ILE A 40 2.66 -8.22 -11.22
CA ILE A 40 2.07 -7.39 -12.28
C ILE A 40 1.21 -8.28 -13.18
N ARG A 41 1.82 -9.25 -13.87
CA ARG A 41 1.16 -10.03 -14.92
C ARG A 41 -0.10 -10.74 -14.45
N PHE A 42 0.00 -11.49 -13.34
CA PHE A 42 -1.10 -12.33 -12.86
C PHE A 42 -2.02 -11.60 -11.88
N CYS A 43 -1.51 -10.78 -10.97
CA CYS A 43 -2.38 -10.07 -10.03
C CYS A 43 -3.07 -8.85 -10.66
N ASN A 44 -2.52 -8.28 -11.74
CA ASN A 44 -3.07 -7.10 -12.40
C ASN A 44 -3.19 -7.31 -13.93
N PRO A 45 -4.05 -8.24 -14.38
CA PRO A 45 -4.18 -8.59 -15.79
C PRO A 45 -4.68 -7.41 -16.64
N GLU A 46 -5.45 -6.49 -16.06
CA GLU A 46 -5.95 -5.30 -16.75
C GLU A 46 -4.82 -4.32 -17.08
N LEU A 47 -3.98 -3.97 -16.10
CA LEU A 47 -2.80 -3.15 -16.36
C LEU A 47 -1.82 -3.86 -17.31
N SER A 48 -1.70 -5.18 -17.19
CA SER A 48 -0.81 -5.97 -18.04
C SER A 48 -1.18 -5.87 -19.52
N LYS A 49 -2.49 -5.86 -19.85
CA LYS A 49 -2.96 -5.65 -21.23
C LYS A 49 -2.57 -4.26 -21.74
N ILE A 50 -2.71 -3.23 -20.90
CA ILE A 50 -2.32 -1.85 -21.24
C ILE A 50 -0.81 -1.80 -21.50
N ILE A 51 0.02 -2.31 -20.59
CA ILE A 51 1.47 -2.33 -20.76
C ILE A 51 1.86 -3.03 -22.05
N THR A 52 1.33 -4.23 -22.32
CA THR A 52 1.60 -4.96 -23.57
C THR A 52 1.19 -4.18 -24.81
N SER A 53 0.04 -3.49 -24.78
CA SER A 53 -0.42 -2.66 -25.91
C SER A 53 0.52 -1.49 -26.20
N TRP A 54 0.97 -0.78 -25.16
CA TRP A 54 1.77 0.44 -25.31
C TRP A 54 3.28 0.16 -25.51
N THR A 55 3.76 -1.02 -25.09
CA THR A 55 5.13 -1.49 -25.36
C THR A 55 5.21 -2.40 -26.59
N GLY A 56 4.07 -2.73 -27.21
CA GLY A 56 3.97 -3.54 -28.42
C GLY A 56 4.16 -5.05 -28.23
N SER A 57 4.56 -5.53 -27.05
CA SER A 57 4.79 -6.96 -26.79
C SER A 57 4.64 -7.31 -25.31
N GLU A 58 4.42 -8.59 -24.99
CA GLU A 58 4.44 -9.12 -23.62
C GLU A 58 5.87 -9.40 -23.11
N ASP A 59 6.89 -9.18 -23.94
CA ASP A 59 8.29 -9.46 -23.57
C ASP A 59 8.76 -8.74 -22.30
N TRP A 60 8.12 -7.62 -21.92
CA TRP A 60 8.37 -6.92 -20.64
C TRP A 60 8.19 -7.82 -19.42
N VAL A 61 7.38 -8.89 -19.51
CA VAL A 61 7.21 -9.83 -18.41
C VAL A 61 8.58 -10.43 -18.08
N LEU A 62 9.34 -10.91 -19.08
CA LEU A 62 10.70 -11.44 -18.91
C LEU A 62 11.74 -10.32 -18.77
N ASN A 63 11.75 -9.39 -19.73
CA ASN A 63 12.69 -8.29 -19.92
C ASN A 63 12.11 -6.99 -19.35
N THR A 64 12.01 -6.91 -18.02
CA THR A 64 11.25 -5.87 -17.30
C THR A 64 11.80 -4.45 -17.45
N GLU A 65 13.05 -4.30 -17.88
CA GLU A 65 13.66 -3.02 -18.27
C GLU A 65 12.91 -2.31 -19.40
N LYS A 66 12.17 -3.05 -20.25
CA LYS A 66 11.33 -2.49 -21.32
C LYS A 66 10.20 -1.61 -20.80
N LEU A 67 9.80 -1.76 -19.53
CA LEU A 67 8.83 -0.85 -18.90
C LEU A 67 9.29 0.62 -18.91
N SER A 68 10.60 0.88 -19.05
CA SER A 68 11.13 2.24 -19.20
C SER A 68 10.61 2.99 -20.43
N GLU A 69 10.19 2.28 -21.48
CA GLU A 69 9.62 2.87 -22.70
C GLU A 69 8.33 3.65 -22.43
N LEU A 70 7.55 3.24 -21.41
CA LEU A 70 6.31 3.90 -21.03
C LEU A 70 6.50 5.37 -20.63
N ARG A 71 7.72 5.80 -20.26
CA ARG A 71 8.03 7.20 -19.95
C ARG A 71 7.69 8.14 -21.11
N LYS A 72 7.85 7.68 -22.35
CA LYS A 72 7.56 8.46 -23.56
C LYS A 72 6.06 8.75 -23.73
N PHE A 73 5.21 7.95 -23.09
CA PHE A 73 3.75 8.03 -23.19
C PHE A 73 3.10 8.61 -21.93
N ALA A 74 3.87 9.05 -20.93
CA ALA A 74 3.34 9.47 -19.64
C ALA A 74 2.29 10.58 -19.74
N ASP A 75 2.46 11.52 -20.69
CA ASP A 75 1.55 12.64 -20.93
C ASP A 75 0.49 12.34 -22.00
N ASN A 76 0.44 11.12 -22.51
CA ASN A 76 -0.60 10.72 -23.47
C ASN A 76 -1.95 10.50 -22.77
N GLU A 77 -2.97 11.25 -23.19
CA GLU A 77 -4.30 11.22 -22.56
C GLU A 77 -4.99 9.86 -22.67
N ASP A 78 -4.87 9.16 -23.80
CA ASP A 78 -5.48 7.84 -24.00
C ASP A 78 -4.87 6.81 -23.04
N LEU A 79 -3.55 6.83 -22.85
CA LEU A 79 -2.88 5.99 -21.85
C LEU A 79 -3.41 6.32 -20.45
N GLN A 80 -3.50 7.59 -20.08
CA GLN A 80 -3.97 8.00 -18.76
C GLN A 80 -5.43 7.61 -18.50
N ILE A 81 -6.30 7.64 -19.52
CA ILE A 81 -7.69 7.18 -19.42
C ILE A 81 -7.73 5.68 -19.14
N GLN A 82 -7.02 4.88 -19.95
CA GLN A 82 -6.95 3.42 -19.77
C GLN A 82 -6.37 3.05 -18.40
N TRP A 83 -5.30 3.74 -17.98
CA TRP A 83 -4.61 3.49 -16.72
C TRP A 83 -5.51 3.78 -15.51
N ARG A 84 -6.25 4.90 -15.52
CA ARG A 84 -7.23 5.24 -14.49
C ARG A 84 -8.38 4.23 -14.45
N ALA A 85 -8.86 3.78 -15.60
CA ALA A 85 -9.93 2.78 -15.68
C ALA A 85 -9.50 1.44 -15.06
N ALA A 86 -8.30 0.94 -15.39
CA ALA A 86 -7.76 -0.28 -14.79
C ALA A 86 -7.58 -0.16 -13.27
N LYS A 87 -7.10 1.00 -12.78
CA LYS A 87 -7.01 1.26 -11.33
C LYS A 87 -8.39 1.18 -10.67
N ARG A 88 -9.39 1.84 -11.24
CA ARG A 88 -10.76 1.87 -10.70
C ARG A 88 -11.40 0.48 -10.68
N SER A 89 -11.22 -0.31 -11.74
CA SER A 89 -11.69 -1.70 -11.79
C SER A 89 -11.07 -2.57 -10.69
N ASN A 90 -9.77 -2.43 -10.43
CA ASN A 90 -9.13 -3.13 -9.31
C ASN A 90 -9.66 -2.68 -7.94
N LYS A 91 -9.98 -1.38 -7.77
CA LYS A 91 -10.59 -0.86 -6.55
C LYS A 91 -11.98 -1.43 -6.28
N LEU A 92 -12.77 -1.72 -7.32
CA LEU A 92 -14.06 -2.42 -7.16
C LEU A 92 -13.89 -3.80 -6.54
N LYS A 93 -12.87 -4.57 -6.97
CA LYS A 93 -12.56 -5.90 -6.40
C LYS A 93 -12.23 -5.80 -4.91
N VAL A 94 -11.46 -4.79 -4.52
CA VAL A 94 -11.14 -4.55 -3.10
C VAL A 94 -12.33 -4.05 -2.30
N ALA A 95 -13.20 -3.20 -2.87
CA ALA A 95 -14.44 -2.80 -2.21
C ALA A 95 -15.34 -4.02 -1.89
N SER A 96 -15.44 -4.97 -2.83
CA SER A 96 -16.12 -6.26 -2.61
C SER A 96 -15.45 -7.09 -1.50
N LEU A 97 -14.13 -7.21 -1.52
CA LEU A 97 -13.37 -7.91 -0.48
C LEU A 97 -13.58 -7.30 0.91
N ILE A 98 -13.56 -5.97 1.01
CA ILE A 98 -13.78 -5.25 2.27
C ILE A 98 -15.19 -5.54 2.79
N LYS A 99 -16.20 -5.47 1.93
CA LYS A 99 -17.59 -5.79 2.29
C LYS A 99 -17.72 -7.23 2.78
N GLU A 100 -17.14 -8.20 2.06
CA GLU A 100 -17.16 -9.62 2.42
C GLU A 100 -16.49 -9.87 3.79
N ARG A 101 -15.30 -9.30 4.01
CA ARG A 101 -14.45 -9.64 5.16
C ARG A 101 -14.72 -8.84 6.41
N THR A 102 -15.30 -7.65 6.28
CA THR A 102 -15.47 -6.70 7.39
C THR A 102 -16.89 -6.17 7.54
N GLY A 103 -17.76 -6.37 6.55
CA GLY A 103 -19.10 -5.80 6.51
C GLY A 103 -19.17 -4.32 6.13
N TYR A 104 -18.04 -3.59 6.13
CA TYR A 104 -18.02 -2.18 5.75
C TYR A 104 -18.23 -1.98 4.24
N ILE A 105 -19.00 -0.97 3.88
CA ILE A 105 -19.18 -0.52 2.51
C ILE A 105 -18.29 0.71 2.29
N VAL A 106 -17.53 0.71 1.19
CA VAL A 106 -16.59 1.78 0.86
C VAL A 106 -16.73 2.17 -0.62
N SER A 107 -16.56 3.46 -0.91
CA SER A 107 -16.62 3.98 -2.28
C SER A 107 -15.30 3.76 -3.03
N PRO A 108 -15.31 3.18 -4.25
CA PRO A 108 -14.12 3.03 -5.10
C PRO A 108 -13.67 4.35 -5.73
N ASP A 109 -14.43 5.44 -5.58
CA ASP A 109 -14.08 6.75 -6.12
C ASP A 109 -13.22 7.58 -5.13
N SER A 110 -13.07 7.09 -3.89
CA SER A 110 -12.15 7.63 -2.89
C SER A 110 -10.72 7.14 -3.11
N MET A 111 -9.70 7.90 -2.71
CA MET A 111 -8.32 7.46 -2.78
C MET A 111 -8.07 6.24 -1.89
N PHE A 112 -7.48 5.16 -2.43
CA PHE A 112 -7.10 3.98 -1.65
C PHE A 112 -5.67 4.14 -1.11
N ASP A 113 -5.57 4.38 0.21
CA ASP A 113 -4.36 4.67 0.97
C ASP A 113 -4.03 3.46 1.86
N ILE A 114 -3.00 2.68 1.50
CA ILE A 114 -2.80 1.33 2.01
C ILE A 114 -1.49 1.20 2.81
N GLN A 115 -1.57 0.68 4.03
CA GLN A 115 -0.44 0.23 4.83
C GLN A 115 -0.56 -1.25 5.16
N VAL A 116 0.03 -2.10 4.31
CA VAL A 116 0.06 -3.57 4.52
C VAL A 116 1.47 -4.06 4.81
N LYS A 117 1.67 -4.59 6.02
CA LYS A 117 2.92 -5.21 6.50
C LYS A 117 2.71 -5.77 7.90
N ARG A 118 3.65 -6.58 8.40
CA ARG A 118 3.65 -7.06 9.79
C ARG A 118 3.41 -5.90 10.76
N ILE A 119 2.61 -6.11 11.80
CA ILE A 119 2.33 -5.07 12.79
C ILE A 119 3.50 -5.00 13.76
N HIS A 120 4.15 -3.84 13.83
CA HIS A 120 5.32 -3.63 14.67
C HIS A 120 5.52 -2.14 14.93
N GLU A 121 5.96 -1.77 16.14
CA GLU A 121 6.21 -0.36 16.50
C GLU A 121 7.15 0.36 15.53
N TYR A 122 8.27 -0.26 15.10
CA TYR A 122 9.18 0.34 14.13
C TYR A 122 8.58 0.53 12.73
N LYS A 123 7.50 -0.21 12.38
CA LYS A 123 6.78 -0.05 11.10
C LYS A 123 5.67 1.00 11.18
N ARG A 124 5.54 1.63 12.34
CA ARG A 124 4.80 2.87 12.60
C ARG A 124 3.38 2.89 12.03
N GLN A 125 2.64 1.77 12.11
CA GLN A 125 1.18 1.81 11.88
C GLN A 125 0.51 2.78 12.84
N LEU A 126 1.06 2.93 14.06
CA LEU A 126 0.63 3.91 15.04
C LEU A 126 0.75 5.35 14.51
N LEU A 127 1.86 5.71 13.84
CA LEU A 127 2.03 7.03 13.23
C LEU A 127 0.95 7.30 12.17
N ASN A 128 0.70 6.31 11.29
CA ASN A 128 -0.32 6.45 10.26
C ASN A 128 -1.71 6.70 10.87
N ILE A 129 -2.15 5.84 11.79
CA ILE A 129 -3.48 5.98 12.39
C ILE A 129 -3.61 7.27 13.21
N LEU A 130 -2.56 7.75 13.87
CA LEU A 130 -2.59 9.06 14.54
C LEU A 130 -2.74 10.21 13.54
N GLY A 131 -2.08 10.14 12.37
CA GLY A 131 -2.29 11.10 11.28
C GLY A 131 -3.71 11.06 10.69
N ILE A 132 -4.36 9.89 10.68
CA ILE A 132 -5.78 9.75 10.34
C ILE A 132 -6.65 10.40 11.41
N VAL A 133 -6.41 10.11 12.70
CA VAL A 133 -7.14 10.71 13.83
C VAL A 133 -7.03 12.23 13.82
N TYR A 134 -5.86 12.78 13.51
CA TYR A 134 -5.69 14.24 13.36
C TYR A 134 -6.60 14.81 12.26
N ARG A 135 -6.63 14.19 11.07
CA ARG A 135 -7.51 14.61 9.97
C ARG A 135 -8.97 14.49 10.34
N TYR A 136 -9.37 13.38 10.98
CA TYR A 136 -10.73 13.18 11.47
C TYR A 136 -11.14 14.26 12.48
N LYS A 137 -10.30 14.56 13.47
CA LYS A 137 -10.54 15.66 14.43
C LYS A 137 -10.73 16.99 13.71
N LYS A 138 -9.86 17.31 12.74
CA LYS A 138 -9.97 18.53 11.94
C LYS A 138 -11.25 18.59 11.12
N MET A 139 -11.69 17.46 10.55
CA MET A 139 -12.97 17.38 9.85
C MET A 139 -14.14 17.69 10.79
N LYS A 140 -14.15 17.10 12.01
CA LYS A 140 -15.23 17.31 12.98
C LYS A 140 -15.33 18.76 13.48
N GLU A 141 -14.23 19.49 13.47
CA GLU A 141 -14.17 20.93 13.81
C GLU A 141 -14.57 21.86 12.65
N MET A 142 -14.91 21.33 11.47
CA MET A 142 -15.25 22.09 10.27
C MET A 142 -16.72 21.95 9.90
N SER A 143 -17.25 22.92 9.16
CA SER A 143 -18.52 22.78 8.46
C SER A 143 -18.43 21.75 7.32
N ALA A 144 -19.56 21.17 6.92
CA ALA A 144 -19.60 20.14 5.88
C ALA A 144 -19.05 20.62 4.52
N SER A 145 -19.25 21.89 4.17
CA SER A 145 -18.73 22.49 2.93
C SER A 145 -17.21 22.64 2.98
N GLU A 146 -16.65 23.08 4.11
CA GLU A 146 -15.20 23.20 4.30
C GLU A 146 -14.50 21.85 4.25
N ARG A 147 -15.10 20.80 4.83
CA ARG A 147 -14.57 19.43 4.78
C ARG A 147 -14.34 18.99 3.34
N LYS A 148 -15.35 19.13 2.48
CA LYS A 148 -15.29 18.76 1.05
C LYS A 148 -14.24 19.56 0.28
N LYS A 149 -14.04 20.83 0.63
CA LYS A 149 -13.04 21.70 -0.02
C LYS A 149 -11.61 21.35 0.39
N LYS A 150 -11.39 20.94 1.64
CA LYS A 150 -10.04 20.73 2.20
C LYS A 150 -9.52 19.30 2.09
N PHE A 151 -10.39 18.30 2.02
CA PHE A 151 -9.97 16.89 2.05
C PHE A 151 -10.45 16.12 0.84
N VAL A 152 -9.52 15.36 0.24
CA VAL A 152 -9.85 14.33 -0.75
C VAL A 152 -10.43 13.11 -0.02
N PRO A 153 -11.54 12.52 -0.50
CA PRO A 153 -12.09 11.29 0.06
C PRO A 153 -11.07 10.15 0.10
N ARG A 154 -11.01 9.41 1.21
CA ARG A 154 -10.02 8.33 1.41
C ARG A 154 -10.62 7.07 2.01
N VAL A 155 -10.21 5.93 1.49
CA VAL A 155 -10.31 4.63 2.16
C VAL A 155 -8.90 4.27 2.63
N CYS A 156 -8.65 4.43 3.93
CA CYS A 156 -7.38 4.11 4.57
C CYS A 156 -7.39 2.65 5.01
N ILE A 157 -6.58 1.81 4.38
CA ILE A 157 -6.60 0.34 4.53
C ILE A 157 -5.33 -0.11 5.25
N PHE A 158 -5.52 -0.77 6.39
CA PHE A 158 -4.48 -1.49 7.11
C PHE A 158 -4.60 -2.99 6.85
N GLY A 159 -3.47 -3.69 6.92
CA GLY A 159 -3.46 -5.15 6.94
C GLY A 159 -2.12 -5.68 7.43
N GLY A 160 -2.17 -6.78 8.18
CA GLY A 160 -0.97 -7.36 8.76
C GLY A 160 -1.28 -8.26 9.95
N LYS A 161 -0.25 -8.96 10.41
CA LYS A 161 -0.32 -9.83 11.60
C LYS A 161 0.58 -9.25 12.69
N ALA A 162 0.04 -9.14 13.91
CA ALA A 162 0.81 -8.90 15.12
C ALA A 162 1.29 -10.25 15.66
N PHE A 163 2.52 -10.30 16.20
CA PHE A 163 2.99 -11.51 16.87
C PHE A 163 2.14 -11.76 18.12
N ALA A 164 1.81 -13.03 18.40
CA ALA A 164 0.77 -13.37 19.37
C ALA A 164 1.05 -12.89 20.80
N THR A 165 2.32 -12.92 21.22
CA THR A 165 2.76 -12.46 22.55
C THR A 165 3.18 -10.98 22.58
N TYR A 166 3.18 -10.30 21.43
CA TYR A 166 3.53 -8.88 21.36
C TYR A 166 2.33 -8.02 21.72
N VAL A 167 2.18 -7.77 23.03
CA VAL A 167 1.04 -7.05 23.63
C VAL A 167 0.78 -5.71 22.94
N GLN A 168 1.81 -4.88 22.79
CA GLN A 168 1.65 -3.53 22.22
C GLN A 168 1.27 -3.56 20.73
N ALA A 169 1.85 -4.47 19.94
CA ALA A 169 1.46 -4.65 18.54
C ALA A 169 -0.01 -5.07 18.40
N LYS A 170 -0.52 -5.95 19.28
CA LYS A 170 -1.94 -6.31 19.31
C LYS A 170 -2.82 -5.12 19.73
N ARG A 171 -2.35 -4.29 20.66
CA ARG A 171 -3.07 -3.08 21.07
C ARG A 171 -3.15 -2.03 19.95
N ILE A 172 -2.12 -1.93 19.10
CA ILE A 172 -2.16 -1.09 17.89
C ILE A 172 -3.25 -1.58 16.93
N VAL A 173 -3.38 -2.88 16.69
CA VAL A 173 -4.48 -3.42 15.85
C VAL A 173 -5.83 -3.07 16.47
N LYS A 174 -6.01 -3.32 17.77
CA LYS A 174 -7.25 -2.98 18.50
C LYS A 174 -7.59 -1.49 18.37
N PHE A 175 -6.59 -0.61 18.51
CA PHE A 175 -6.77 0.83 18.36
C PHE A 175 -7.23 1.20 16.95
N ILE A 176 -6.60 0.64 15.91
CA ILE A 176 -7.00 0.88 14.51
C ILE A 176 -8.45 0.43 14.27
N THR A 177 -8.83 -0.75 14.77
CA THR A 177 -10.21 -1.25 14.60
C THR A 177 -11.23 -0.40 15.34
N ASP A 178 -10.90 0.11 16.53
CA ASP A 178 -11.79 0.99 17.30
C ASP A 178 -11.99 2.33 16.59
N VAL A 179 -10.90 2.94 16.10
CA VAL A 179 -10.98 4.17 15.28
C VAL A 179 -11.81 3.91 14.03
N GLY A 180 -11.63 2.76 13.37
CA GLY A 180 -12.46 2.36 12.23
C GLY A 180 -13.93 2.26 12.56
N ALA A 181 -14.29 1.63 13.67
CA ALA A 181 -15.67 1.53 14.11
C ALA A 181 -16.31 2.91 14.33
N THR A 182 -15.59 3.86 14.92
CA THR A 182 -16.06 5.24 15.12
C THR A 182 -16.19 5.99 13.79
N VAL A 183 -15.12 6.05 13.00
CA VAL A 183 -15.09 6.86 11.76
C VAL A 183 -16.07 6.34 10.72
N ASN A 184 -16.19 5.02 10.54
CA ASN A 184 -16.97 4.44 9.45
C ASN A 184 -18.48 4.61 9.63
N HIS A 185 -18.96 4.82 10.86
CA HIS A 185 -20.36 5.03 11.21
C HIS A 185 -20.71 6.50 11.51
N ASP A 186 -19.74 7.42 11.38
CA ASP A 186 -19.98 8.83 11.67
C ASP A 186 -20.72 9.50 10.50
N PRO A 187 -21.99 9.95 10.69
CA PRO A 187 -22.78 10.55 9.62
C PRO A 187 -22.20 11.89 9.14
N ASP A 188 -21.41 12.58 9.96
CA ASP A 188 -20.73 13.83 9.55
C ASP A 188 -19.60 13.59 8.55
N ILE A 189 -19.08 12.36 8.50
CA ILE A 189 -17.96 11.98 7.64
C ILE A 189 -18.45 11.26 6.38
N GLY A 190 -19.38 10.30 6.52
CA GLY A 190 -19.87 9.52 5.39
C GLY A 190 -18.74 8.80 4.64
N ASP A 191 -18.63 9.06 3.34
CA ASP A 191 -17.59 8.50 2.46
C ASP A 191 -16.33 9.38 2.33
N LEU A 192 -16.27 10.52 3.03
CA LEU A 192 -15.06 11.37 3.00
C LEU A 192 -13.86 10.66 3.63
N LEU A 193 -14.08 9.81 4.62
CA LEU A 193 -13.02 9.03 5.26
C LEU A 193 -13.57 7.69 5.73
N LYS A 194 -12.93 6.61 5.30
CA LYS A 194 -13.12 5.26 5.82
C LYS A 194 -11.79 4.72 6.33
N VAL A 195 -11.82 3.98 7.44
CA VAL A 195 -10.65 3.32 8.03
C VAL A 195 -10.95 1.83 8.18
N ILE A 196 -10.19 1.01 7.46
CA ILE A 196 -10.45 -0.42 7.32
C ILE A 196 -9.22 -1.20 7.77
N PHE A 197 -9.43 -2.23 8.59
CA PHE A 197 -8.41 -3.24 8.85
C PHE A 197 -8.82 -4.55 8.16
N VAL A 198 -8.12 -4.94 7.11
CA VAL A 198 -8.38 -6.19 6.38
C VAL A 198 -7.78 -7.37 7.19
N PRO A 199 -8.59 -8.32 7.65
CA PRO A 199 -8.11 -9.45 8.44
C PRO A 199 -7.28 -10.43 7.60
N ASP A 200 -6.44 -11.22 8.28
CA ASP A 200 -5.64 -12.31 7.70
C ASP A 200 -4.83 -11.95 6.43
N TYR A 201 -4.15 -10.80 6.46
CA TYR A 201 -3.29 -10.40 5.34
C TYR A 201 -2.25 -11.49 4.98
N ASN A 202 -2.26 -11.88 3.71
CA ASN A 202 -1.44 -12.92 3.10
C ASN A 202 -1.21 -12.61 1.61
N VAL A 203 -0.62 -13.54 0.85
CA VAL A 203 -0.33 -13.35 -0.60
C VAL A 203 -1.61 -13.09 -1.39
N SER A 204 -2.66 -13.89 -1.19
CA SER A 204 -3.93 -13.74 -1.92
C SER A 204 -4.58 -12.38 -1.66
N VAL A 205 -4.55 -11.90 -0.42
CA VAL A 205 -5.05 -10.56 -0.08
C VAL A 205 -4.17 -9.47 -0.72
N ALA A 206 -2.86 -9.65 -0.74
CA ALA A 206 -1.93 -8.72 -1.38
C ALA A 206 -2.14 -8.63 -2.91
N GLU A 207 -2.43 -9.74 -3.57
CA GLU A 207 -2.74 -9.80 -5.01
C GLU A 207 -3.99 -8.99 -5.38
N LEU A 208 -4.89 -8.75 -4.44
CA LEU A 208 -6.04 -7.85 -4.63
C LEU A 208 -5.73 -6.40 -4.22
N LEU A 209 -5.08 -6.20 -3.06
CA LEU A 209 -4.83 -4.85 -2.52
C LEU A 209 -3.80 -4.06 -3.32
N ILE A 210 -2.70 -4.69 -3.76
CA ILE A 210 -1.60 -3.99 -4.44
C ILE A 210 -2.06 -3.36 -5.77
N PRO A 211 -2.75 -4.08 -6.67
CA PRO A 211 -3.26 -3.49 -7.92
C PRO A 211 -4.24 -2.33 -7.72
N ALA A 212 -4.99 -2.32 -6.61
CA ALA A 212 -5.97 -1.30 -6.28
C ALA A 212 -5.39 -0.09 -5.53
N SER A 213 -4.16 -0.17 -5.03
CA SER A 213 -3.54 0.88 -4.22
C SER A 213 -3.19 2.11 -5.06
N GLU A 214 -3.57 3.31 -4.61
CA GLU A 214 -3.14 4.58 -5.22
C GLU A 214 -2.02 5.23 -4.41
N LEU A 215 -2.05 5.04 -3.09
CA LEU A 215 -0.99 5.43 -2.17
C LEU A 215 -0.62 4.23 -1.29
N SER A 216 0.68 3.95 -1.13
CA SER A 216 1.17 2.91 -0.22
C SER A 216 2.14 3.48 0.82
N GLN A 217 1.94 3.12 2.09
CA GLN A 217 2.70 3.66 3.21
C GLN A 217 3.94 2.81 3.54
N HIS A 218 5.12 3.40 3.38
CA HIS A 218 6.42 2.83 3.74
C HIS A 218 7.15 3.72 4.75
N ILE A 219 6.47 3.94 5.89
CA ILE A 219 6.92 4.76 7.01
C ILE A 219 7.42 3.94 8.18
#